data_AF-A0A1I9Q729-F1
#
_entry.id   AF-A0A1I9Q729-F1
#
_cell.length_a   1.000
_cell.length_b   1.000
_cell.length_c   1.000
_cell.angle_alpha   90.00
_cell.angle_beta   90.00
_cell.angle_gamma   90.00
#
_symmetry.space_group_name_H-M   'P 1'
#
loop_
_entity.id
_entity.type
_entity.pdbx_description
1 polymer ?
#
loop_
_entity_poly.entity_id
_entity_poly.type
_entity_poly.pdbx_seq_one_letter_code
_entity_poly.pdbx_strand_id
1 'polypeptide(L)'
;MPPRRTSFTSTVNSRNGFAPSADVASYKDLLLFEERLKQNAALLRSRKRKYEIFLAILVVSILVLVHKSFLQPSPTPSLHYLHLSLLPVAVVTLLLFFASGMYAERIGYANRYVPHANRALRSLNMHLNMRVSPKPLIPYIPFPLSLLVPSSLSSSATSPSPRSPSISPTMLPSSSKSQKPASGPNPKPIPAIPPTKNPRGELIFSSRVDRVFRDGYERYRALFEKKREERYRELRARKKGLTGIWWK
;
A
#
# COMPACT_ATOMS: atom_id res chain seq x y z
N MET A 1 -35.62 50.69 2.45
CA MET A 1 -34.99 49.73 1.52
C MET A 1 -33.51 49.57 1.90
N PRO A 2 -33.02 48.38 2.25
CA PRO A 2 -31.58 48.18 2.49
C PRO A 2 -30.85 47.78 1.19
N PRO A 3 -29.56 48.14 1.02
CA PRO A 3 -28.81 47.87 -0.20
C PRO A 3 -28.31 46.42 -0.30
N ARG A 4 -28.35 45.93 -1.53
CA ARG A 4 -28.02 44.59 -2.00
C ARG A 4 -26.52 44.31 -1.87
N ARG A 5 -26.13 43.29 -1.08
CA ARG A 5 -24.76 42.74 -1.03
C ARG A 5 -24.34 42.28 -2.43
N THR A 6 -23.30 42.89 -2.99
CA THR A 6 -22.60 42.42 -4.18
C THR A 6 -21.73 41.22 -3.82
N SER A 7 -22.19 40.01 -4.14
CA SER A 7 -21.36 38.81 -4.17
C SER A 7 -20.42 38.89 -5.38
N PHE A 8 -19.12 39.05 -5.15
CA PHE A 8 -18.10 38.83 -6.17
C PHE A 8 -18.03 37.33 -6.47
N THR A 9 -18.80 36.88 -7.46
CA THR A 9 -18.61 35.58 -8.09
C THR A 9 -17.54 35.75 -9.16
N SER A 10 -16.31 35.32 -8.88
CA SER A 10 -15.29 35.15 -9.92
C SER A 10 -15.69 33.96 -10.79
N THR A 11 -16.38 34.23 -11.89
CA THR A 11 -16.67 33.28 -12.96
C THR A 11 -15.36 32.91 -13.65
N VAL A 12 -14.76 31.80 -13.22
CA VAL A 12 -13.70 31.14 -13.98
C VAL A 12 -14.37 30.41 -15.15
N ASN A 13 -13.94 30.80 -16.35
CA ASN A 13 -14.41 30.41 -17.66
C ASN A 13 -14.37 28.87 -17.85
N SER A 14 -15.53 28.21 -17.74
CA SER A 14 -15.74 26.78 -18.03
C SER A 14 -15.71 26.46 -19.53
N ARG A 15 -14.60 26.76 -20.19
CA ARG A 15 -14.33 26.28 -21.55
C ARG A 15 -13.23 25.24 -21.46
N ASN A 16 -13.66 23.98 -21.48
CA ASN A 16 -12.88 22.72 -21.57
C ASN A 16 -12.69 21.98 -20.24
N GLY A 17 -13.52 20.95 -20.03
CA GLY A 17 -13.23 19.82 -19.15
C GLY A 17 -13.99 19.84 -17.83
N PHE A 18 -14.60 18.70 -17.50
CA PHE A 18 -15.08 18.31 -16.18
C PHE A 18 -13.93 18.40 -15.16
N ALA A 19 -13.62 19.59 -14.67
CA ALA A 19 -12.72 19.78 -13.54
C ALA A 19 -13.57 20.20 -12.33
N PRO A 20 -13.43 19.54 -11.16
CA PRO A 20 -14.16 19.95 -9.97
C PRO A 20 -13.78 21.39 -9.60
N SER A 21 -14.75 22.17 -9.14
CA SER A 21 -14.49 23.50 -8.59
C SER A 21 -13.51 23.40 -7.42
N ALA A 22 -12.63 24.39 -7.29
CA ALA A 22 -11.61 24.47 -6.23
C ALA A 22 -12.22 24.86 -4.87
N ASP A 23 -13.33 24.21 -4.50
CA ASP A 23 -14.16 24.53 -3.36
C ASP A 23 -13.74 23.74 -2.10
N VAL A 24 -14.06 24.31 -0.94
CA VAL A 24 -13.78 23.69 0.37
C VAL A 24 -14.46 22.31 0.52
N ALA A 25 -15.64 22.14 -0.09
CA ALA A 25 -16.36 20.86 -0.08
C ALA A 25 -15.55 19.76 -0.80
N SER A 26 -15.01 20.07 -1.98
CA SER A 26 -14.16 19.15 -2.73
C SER A 26 -12.89 18.79 -1.96
N TYR A 27 -12.25 19.75 -1.29
CA TYR A 27 -11.08 19.46 -0.44
C TYR A 27 -11.43 18.56 0.74
N LYS A 28 -12.59 18.76 1.37
CA LYS A 28 -13.09 17.90 2.45
C LYS A 28 -13.32 16.47 1.97
N ASP A 29 -13.92 16.30 0.80
CA ASP A 29 -14.20 14.98 0.23
C ASP A 29 -12.91 14.25 -0.16
N LEU A 30 -11.95 14.96 -0.76
CA LEU A 30 -10.62 14.39 -1.05
C LEU A 30 -9.88 13.97 0.23
N LEU A 31 -9.96 14.78 1.28
CA LEU A 31 -9.35 14.45 2.56
C LEU A 31 -10.03 13.22 3.20
N LEU A 32 -11.35 13.11 3.12
CA LEU A 32 -12.09 11.93 3.58
C LEU A 32 -11.72 10.68 2.78
N PHE A 33 -11.63 10.82 1.46
CA PHE A 33 -11.19 9.76 0.56
C PHE A 33 -9.77 9.28 0.91
N GLU A 34 -8.84 10.22 1.11
CA GLU A 34 -7.47 9.92 1.55
C GLU A 34 -7.47 9.15 2.88
N GLU A 35 -8.26 9.59 3.86
CA GLU A 35 -8.35 8.92 5.16
C GLU A 35 -8.93 7.50 5.04
N ARG A 36 -9.95 7.28 4.19
CA ARG A 36 -10.50 5.93 3.91
C ARG A 36 -9.45 5.02 3.29
N LEU A 37 -8.69 5.51 2.31
CA LEU A 37 -7.60 4.74 1.70
C LEU A 37 -6.54 4.34 2.73
N LYS A 38 -6.19 5.27 3.63
CA LYS A 38 -5.24 5.05 4.71
C LYS A 38 -5.76 4.08 5.76
N GLN A 39 -7.03 4.19 6.14
CA GLN A 39 -7.67 3.30 7.10
C GLN A 39 -7.69 1.85 6.58
N ASN A 40 -8.12 1.65 5.33
CA ASN A 40 -8.11 0.33 4.70
C ASN A 40 -6.69 -0.26 4.64
N ALA A 41 -5.70 0.54 4.24
CA ALA A 41 -4.31 0.12 4.26
C ALA A 41 -3.81 -0.25 5.68
N ALA A 42 -4.16 0.55 6.68
CA ALA A 42 -3.77 0.32 8.07
C ALA A 42 -4.41 -0.95 8.65
N LEU A 43 -5.67 -1.24 8.30
CA LEU A 43 -6.35 -2.48 8.70
C LEU A 43 -5.65 -3.70 8.11
N LEU A 44 -5.31 -3.65 6.82
CA LEU A 44 -4.58 -4.72 6.15
C LEU A 44 -3.19 -4.95 6.78
N ARG A 45 -2.46 -3.86 7.07
CA ARG A 45 -1.17 -3.93 7.77
C ARG A 45 -1.29 -4.48 9.19
N SER A 46 -2.34 -4.10 9.91
CA SER A 46 -2.59 -4.57 11.29
C SER A 46 -2.89 -6.07 11.31
N ARG A 47 -3.67 -6.57 10.35
CA ARG A 47 -3.90 -8.01 10.17
C ARG A 47 -2.60 -8.74 9.87
N LYS A 48 -1.82 -8.24 8.90
CA LYS A 48 -0.49 -8.78 8.55
C LYS A 48 0.46 -8.87 9.75
N ARG A 49 0.57 -7.79 10.54
CA ARG A 49 1.51 -7.71 11.68
C ARG A 49 1.27 -8.81 12.72
N LYS A 50 0.02 -9.20 12.97
CA LYS A 50 -0.31 -10.28 13.91
C LYS A 50 0.33 -11.61 13.50
N TYR A 51 0.26 -11.94 12.21
CA TYR A 51 0.86 -13.15 11.65
C TYR A 51 2.39 -13.08 11.61
N GLU A 52 2.96 -11.91 11.29
CA GLU A 52 4.42 -11.72 11.33
C GLU A 52 4.97 -11.89 12.75
N ILE A 53 4.28 -11.36 13.77
CA ILE A 53 4.68 -11.54 15.17
C ILE A 53 4.56 -13.01 15.57
N PHE A 54 3.45 -13.67 15.24
CA PHE A 54 3.26 -15.10 15.50
C PHE A 54 4.38 -15.94 14.88
N LEU A 55 4.69 -15.70 13.60
CA LEU A 55 5.77 -16.39 12.90
C LEU A 55 7.14 -16.11 13.54
N ALA A 56 7.42 -14.86 13.90
CA ALA A 56 8.68 -14.50 14.55
C ALA A 56 8.84 -15.22 15.90
N ILE A 57 7.78 -15.27 16.71
CA ILE A 57 7.78 -16.01 17.99
C ILE A 57 8.00 -17.50 17.74
N LEU A 58 7.33 -18.09 16.74
CA LEU A 58 7.48 -19.49 16.40
C LEU A 58 8.92 -19.83 15.97
N VAL A 59 9.53 -19.00 15.12
CA VAL A 59 10.92 -19.18 14.68
C VAL A 59 11.90 -19.03 15.85
N VAL A 60 11.74 -18.01 16.70
CA VAL A 60 12.58 -17.83 17.89
C VAL A 60 12.43 -19.00 18.85
N SER A 61 11.20 -19.51 19.04
CA SER A 61 10.94 -20.68 19.87
C SER A 61 11.69 -21.91 19.36
N ILE A 62 11.68 -22.18 18.04
CA ILE A 62 12.43 -23.28 17.44
C ILE A 62 13.94 -23.11 17.67
N LEU A 63 14.49 -21.91 17.47
CA LEU A 63 15.92 -21.65 17.71
C LEU A 63 16.31 -21.88 19.17
N VAL A 64 15.49 -21.42 20.12
CA VAL A 64 15.71 -21.63 21.56
C VAL A 64 15.63 -23.13 21.89
N LEU A 65 14.64 -23.85 21.35
CA LEU A 65 14.47 -25.28 21.55
C LEU A 65 15.67 -26.07 21.02
N VAL A 66 16.13 -25.77 19.81
CA VAL A 66 17.34 -26.39 19.21
C VAL A 66 18.56 -26.11 20.08
N HIS A 67 18.73 -24.89 20.58
CA HIS A 67 19.84 -24.53 21.45
C HIS A 67 19.82 -25.32 22.76
N LYS A 68 18.65 -25.46 23.39
CA LYS A 68 18.49 -26.22 24.65
C LYS A 68 18.51 -27.73 24.46
N SER A 69 18.14 -28.25 23.30
CA SER A 69 18.19 -29.69 23.04
C SER A 69 19.60 -30.17 22.68
N PHE A 70 20.37 -29.40 21.89
CA PHE A 70 21.66 -29.86 21.35
C PHE A 70 22.89 -29.18 21.96
N LEU A 71 22.87 -27.86 22.21
CA LEU A 71 24.07 -27.13 22.67
C LEU A 71 24.22 -27.11 24.20
N GLN A 72 23.10 -27.05 24.91
CA GLN A 72 23.06 -27.08 26.38
C GLN A 72 22.03 -28.09 26.87
N PRO A 73 22.27 -29.40 26.67
CA PRO A 73 21.41 -30.42 27.24
C PRO A 73 21.35 -30.25 28.76
N SER A 74 20.14 -30.14 29.31
CA SER A 74 19.96 -30.01 30.75
C SER A 74 20.42 -31.29 31.46
N PRO A 75 21.06 -31.20 32.63
CA PRO A 75 21.47 -32.37 33.41
C PRO A 75 20.27 -33.19 33.90
N THR A 76 19.10 -32.57 33.99
CA THR A 76 17.84 -33.24 34.30
C THR A 76 17.26 -33.92 33.05
N PRO A 77 17.11 -35.26 33.04
CA PRO A 77 16.69 -35.99 31.84
C PRO A 77 15.25 -35.66 31.42
N SER A 78 14.35 -35.37 32.37
CA SER A 78 12.96 -35.00 32.10
C SER A 78 12.83 -33.72 31.27
N LEU A 79 13.59 -32.68 31.60
CA LEU A 79 13.61 -31.43 30.84
C LEU A 79 14.23 -31.60 29.45
N HIS A 80 15.22 -32.48 29.32
CA HIS A 80 15.81 -32.82 28.03
C HIS A 80 14.79 -33.47 27.09
N TYR A 81 14.06 -34.49 27.57
CA TYR A 81 12.99 -35.13 26.78
C TYR A 81 11.82 -34.17 26.47
N LEU A 82 11.52 -33.22 27.36
CA LEU A 82 10.53 -32.17 27.10
C LEU A 82 10.96 -31.31 25.91
N HIS A 83 12.18 -30.76 25.91
CA HIS A 83 12.68 -29.97 24.78
C HIS A 83 12.76 -30.79 23.48
N LEU A 84 13.18 -32.06 23.58
CA LEU A 84 13.29 -32.97 22.45
C LEU A 84 11.92 -33.32 21.84
N SER A 85 10.87 -33.47 22.66
CA SER A 85 9.50 -33.74 22.18
C SER A 85 8.78 -32.48 21.71
N LEU A 86 9.07 -31.31 22.29
CA LEU A 86 8.45 -30.05 21.91
C LEU A 86 9.00 -29.49 20.59
N LEU A 87 10.25 -29.79 20.25
CA LEU A 87 10.90 -29.40 18.99
C LEU A 87 10.16 -29.90 17.73
N PRO A 88 9.85 -31.21 17.56
CA PRO A 88 9.11 -31.69 16.39
C PRO A 88 7.69 -31.11 16.33
N VAL A 89 7.03 -30.87 17.47
CA VAL A 89 5.72 -30.20 17.51
C VAL A 89 5.82 -28.77 16.97
N ALA A 90 6.86 -28.01 17.36
CA ALA A 90 7.10 -26.66 16.85
C ALA A 90 7.42 -26.66 15.34
N VAL A 91 8.15 -27.66 14.84
CA VAL A 91 8.44 -27.80 13.40
C VAL A 91 7.18 -28.16 12.62
N VAL A 92 6.37 -29.11 13.10
CA VAL A 92 5.11 -29.49 12.46
C VAL A 92 4.12 -28.32 12.43
N THR A 93 4.01 -27.55 13.52
CA THR A 93 3.16 -26.35 13.54
C THR A 93 3.63 -25.27 12.55
N LEU A 94 4.94 -25.10 12.35
CA LEU A 94 5.49 -24.23 11.31
C LEU A 94 5.13 -24.72 9.90
N LEU A 95 5.24 -26.03 9.64
CA LEU A 95 4.85 -26.63 8.37
C LEU A 95 3.35 -26.47 8.10
N LEU A 96 2.50 -26.76 9.07
CA LEU A 96 1.04 -26.57 8.96
C LEU A 96 0.69 -25.09 8.70
N PHE A 97 1.40 -24.16 9.33
CA PHE A 97 1.20 -22.74 9.10
C PHE A 97 1.49 -22.35 7.64
N PHE A 98 2.57 -22.85 7.04
CA PHE A 98 2.85 -22.61 5.62
C PHE A 98 1.91 -23.38 4.69
N ALA A 99 1.62 -24.65 4.98
CA ALA A 99 0.71 -25.49 4.20
C ALA A 99 -0.73 -24.95 4.19
N SER A 100 -1.18 -24.32 5.28
CA SER A 100 -2.48 -23.66 5.36
C SER A 100 -2.64 -22.47 4.42
N GLY A 101 -1.54 -21.97 3.82
CA GLY A 101 -1.58 -20.82 2.90
C GLY A 101 -1.90 -19.48 3.56
N MET A 102 -2.20 -19.44 4.87
CA MET A 102 -2.56 -18.23 5.61
C MET A 102 -1.49 -17.15 5.55
N TYR A 103 -0.20 -17.54 5.48
CA TYR A 103 0.91 -16.60 5.33
C TYR A 103 0.86 -15.88 3.96
N ALA A 104 0.75 -16.65 2.87
CA ALA A 104 0.79 -16.10 1.51
C ALA A 104 -0.44 -15.25 1.18
N GLU A 105 -1.63 -15.71 1.59
CA GLU A 105 -2.89 -15.01 1.32
C GLU A 105 -2.95 -13.65 2.02
N ARG A 106 -2.58 -13.60 3.31
CA ARG A 106 -2.72 -12.40 4.15
C ARG A 106 -1.58 -11.41 3.98
N ILE A 107 -0.35 -11.86 3.77
CA ILE A 107 0.81 -10.97 3.57
C ILE A 107 0.88 -10.49 2.12
N GLY A 108 0.55 -11.35 1.16
CA GLY A 108 0.53 -11.02 -0.26
C GLY A 108 -0.48 -9.91 -0.58
N TYR A 109 -1.69 -10.00 -0.03
CA TYR A 109 -2.73 -8.99 -0.29
C TYR A 109 -2.36 -7.61 0.27
N ALA A 110 -1.81 -7.54 1.49
CA ALA A 110 -1.40 -6.27 2.10
C ALA A 110 -0.30 -5.55 1.28
N ASN A 111 0.61 -6.31 0.67
CA ASN A 111 1.66 -5.76 -0.19
C ASN A 111 1.12 -5.33 -1.56
N ARG A 112 0.09 -6.01 -2.09
CA ARG A 112 -0.55 -5.68 -3.38
C ARG A 112 -1.55 -4.53 -3.30
N TYR A 113 -2.01 -4.16 -2.09
CA TYR A 113 -3.01 -3.11 -1.90
C TYR A 113 -2.59 -1.76 -2.51
N VAL A 114 -1.36 -1.30 -2.24
CA VAL A 114 -0.90 0.02 -2.72
C VAL A 114 -0.76 0.06 -4.26
N PRO A 115 -0.10 -0.92 -4.91
CA PRO A 115 -0.10 -1.00 -6.37
C PRO A 115 -1.51 -1.06 -6.97
N HIS A 116 -2.42 -1.82 -6.36
CA HIS A 116 -3.80 -1.96 -6.83
C HIS A 116 -4.58 -0.64 -6.69
N ALA A 117 -4.48 0.03 -5.55
CA ALA A 117 -5.06 1.36 -5.34
C ALA A 117 -4.49 2.39 -6.31
N ASN A 118 -3.17 2.39 -6.53
CA ASN A 118 -2.52 3.30 -7.47
C ASN A 118 -2.95 3.06 -8.92
N ARG A 119 -3.31 1.83 -9.32
CA ARG A 119 -3.90 1.57 -10.64
C ARG A 119 -5.25 2.28 -10.81
N ALA A 120 -6.08 2.30 -9.79
CA ALA A 120 -7.35 3.02 -9.79
C ALA A 120 -7.17 4.55 -9.66
N LEU A 121 -6.18 5.02 -8.88
CA LEU A 121 -5.93 6.45 -8.68
C LEU A 121 -5.32 7.14 -9.92
N ARG A 122 -4.67 6.38 -10.80
CA ARG A 122 -4.07 6.91 -12.04
C ARG A 122 -5.07 7.55 -12.98
N SER A 123 -6.28 7.00 -13.12
CA SER A 123 -7.33 7.63 -13.94
C SER A 123 -7.76 8.98 -13.39
N LEU A 124 -7.66 9.16 -12.07
CA LEU A 124 -7.94 10.40 -11.36
C LEU A 124 -6.71 11.31 -11.26
N ASN A 125 -5.60 10.99 -11.93
CA ASN A 125 -4.35 11.75 -11.87
C ASN A 125 -3.78 11.88 -10.44
N MET A 126 -4.04 10.90 -9.57
CA MET A 126 -3.60 10.85 -8.17
C MET A 126 -2.75 9.61 -7.89
N HIS A 127 -1.93 9.65 -6.84
CA HIS A 127 -1.10 8.53 -6.39
C HIS A 127 -1.04 8.49 -4.87
N LEU A 128 -1.26 7.33 -4.29
CA LEU A 128 -1.08 7.09 -2.86
C LEU A 128 0.38 6.71 -2.60
N ASN A 129 1.10 7.63 -1.96
CA ASN A 129 2.45 7.40 -1.48
C ASN A 129 2.39 6.94 -0.02
N MET A 130 2.44 5.63 0.21
CA MET A 130 2.62 5.08 1.56
C MET A 130 4.05 4.65 1.74
N ARG A 131 4.65 4.92 2.90
CA ARG A 131 5.94 4.29 3.24
C ARG A 131 5.77 2.78 3.13
N VAL A 132 6.59 2.18 2.28
CA VAL A 132 6.80 0.73 2.23
C VAL A 132 7.31 0.36 3.61
N SER A 133 6.65 -0.61 4.26
CA SER A 133 7.18 -1.15 5.52
C SER A 133 8.67 -1.45 5.31
N PRO A 134 9.56 -1.09 6.24
CA PRO A 134 10.98 -1.37 6.06
C PRO A 134 11.12 -2.84 5.66
N LYS A 135 11.90 -3.09 4.60
CA LYS A 135 12.25 -4.46 4.20
C LYS A 135 12.65 -5.19 5.48
N PRO A 136 12.18 -6.43 5.72
CA PRO A 136 12.54 -7.15 6.93
C PRO A 136 14.07 -7.10 7.07
N LEU A 137 14.54 -6.82 8.29
CA LEU A 137 15.97 -6.63 8.61
C LEU A 137 16.85 -7.86 8.31
N ILE A 138 16.26 -8.93 7.77
CA ILE A 138 16.95 -10.15 7.38
C ILE A 138 16.85 -10.26 5.84
N PRO A 139 17.78 -9.63 5.09
CA PRO A 139 17.84 -9.75 3.63
C PRO A 139 18.39 -11.12 3.15
N TYR A 140 18.74 -12.02 4.07
CA TYR A 140 19.46 -13.26 3.79
C TYR A 140 18.90 -14.40 4.66
N ILE A 141 17.74 -14.93 4.28
CA ILE A 141 17.37 -16.31 4.65
C ILE A 141 17.35 -17.09 3.33
N PRO A 142 18.41 -17.83 2.98
CA PRO A 142 18.41 -18.71 1.83
C PRO A 142 17.65 -19.99 2.21
N PHE A 143 16.32 -19.94 2.27
CA PHE A 143 15.51 -21.15 2.41
C PHE A 143 14.62 -21.34 1.17
N PRO A 144 14.55 -22.56 0.61
CA PRO A 144 13.90 -22.86 -0.67
C PRO A 144 12.37 -22.98 -0.51
N LEU A 145 11.70 -21.91 -0.08
CA LEU A 145 10.23 -21.83 -0.06
C LEU A 145 9.67 -21.06 -1.27
N SER A 146 10.51 -20.65 -2.21
CA SER A 146 10.09 -20.10 -3.51
C SER A 146 9.41 -21.11 -4.43
N LEU A 147 9.45 -22.41 -4.11
CA LEU A 147 8.77 -23.47 -4.86
C LEU A 147 7.30 -23.67 -4.44
N LEU A 148 6.86 -23.12 -3.31
CA LEU A 148 5.45 -23.14 -2.88
C LEU A 148 4.74 -21.80 -3.05
N VAL A 149 5.40 -20.81 -3.63
CA VAL A 149 4.70 -19.66 -4.20
C VAL A 149 4.28 -20.08 -5.60
N PRO A 150 3.00 -20.37 -5.87
CA PRO A 150 2.54 -20.32 -7.24
C PRO A 150 2.74 -18.86 -7.67
N SER A 151 3.84 -18.62 -8.39
CA SER A 151 3.91 -17.48 -9.29
C SER A 151 2.76 -17.69 -10.24
N SER A 152 1.61 -17.10 -9.92
CA SER A 152 0.55 -16.87 -10.88
C SER A 152 1.25 -16.24 -12.08
N LEU A 153 1.39 -17.06 -13.11
CA LEU A 153 1.94 -16.74 -14.41
C LEU A 153 1.66 -15.27 -14.70
N SER A 154 2.72 -14.48 -14.90
CA SER A 154 2.61 -13.34 -15.79
C SER A 154 2.28 -13.90 -17.16
N SER A 155 1.02 -14.25 -17.39
CA SER A 155 0.49 -14.31 -18.74
C SER A 155 0.39 -12.86 -19.19
N SER A 156 1.38 -12.49 -20.00
CA SER A 156 1.22 -11.48 -21.04
C SER A 156 -0.18 -11.67 -21.65
N ALA A 157 -1.08 -10.74 -21.33
CA ALA A 157 -2.38 -10.65 -21.95
C ALA A 157 -2.17 -10.24 -23.41
N THR A 158 -1.95 -11.21 -24.27
CA THR A 158 -2.23 -11.07 -25.70
C THR A 158 -3.74 -11.25 -25.81
N SER A 159 -4.46 -10.15 -25.99
CA SER A 159 -5.89 -10.17 -26.28
C SER A 159 -6.14 -10.75 -27.67
N PRO A 160 -6.99 -11.77 -27.85
CA PRO A 160 -7.68 -11.97 -29.12
C PRO A 160 -9.01 -11.21 -29.07
N SER A 161 -9.17 -10.27 -30.00
CA SER A 161 -10.45 -9.64 -30.34
C SER A 161 -11.32 -10.66 -31.12
N PRO A 162 -12.65 -10.68 -30.94
CA PRO A 162 -13.51 -11.63 -31.64
C PRO A 162 -13.77 -11.13 -33.08
N ARG A 163 -13.55 -11.98 -34.07
CA ARG A 163 -14.11 -11.80 -35.42
C ARG A 163 -14.98 -12.99 -35.77
N SER A 164 -16.23 -12.67 -36.09
CA SER A 164 -17.17 -13.53 -36.82
C SER A 164 -16.61 -13.92 -38.20
N PRO A 165 -17.07 -15.04 -38.79
CA PRO A 165 -16.47 -15.64 -39.97
C PRO A 165 -17.09 -15.08 -41.26
N SER A 166 -16.33 -15.09 -42.37
CA SER A 166 -16.81 -15.52 -43.70
C SER A 166 -15.75 -15.32 -44.81
N ILE A 167 -15.34 -16.44 -45.43
CA ILE A 167 -15.00 -16.67 -46.86
C ILE A 167 -13.70 -16.07 -47.46
N SER A 168 -12.82 -16.99 -47.91
CA SER A 168 -11.64 -16.84 -48.81
C SER A 168 -12.07 -16.78 -50.30
N PRO A 169 -11.19 -16.77 -51.33
CA PRO A 169 -9.73 -16.51 -51.44
C PRO A 169 -9.33 -15.53 -52.59
N THR A 170 -8.04 -15.20 -52.76
CA THR A 170 -7.26 -15.24 -54.04
C THR A 170 -6.04 -14.27 -54.06
N MET A 171 -4.86 -14.90 -54.23
CA MET A 171 -3.56 -14.52 -54.84
C MET A 171 -3.24 -13.07 -55.28
N LEU A 172 -2.08 -12.54 -54.86
CA LEU A 172 -0.95 -12.05 -55.70
C LEU A 172 0.23 -11.57 -54.82
N PRO A 173 1.51 -11.70 -55.24
CA PRO A 173 2.65 -11.09 -54.54
C PRO A 173 2.99 -9.73 -55.16
N SER A 174 3.14 -8.68 -54.34
CA SER A 174 3.84 -7.48 -54.78
C SER A 174 4.68 -6.87 -53.67
N SER A 175 5.94 -6.65 -54.03
CA SER A 175 6.97 -5.96 -53.30
C SER A 175 6.62 -4.49 -53.08
N SER A 176 6.76 -3.98 -51.85
CA SER A 176 7.24 -2.61 -51.63
C SER A 176 7.68 -2.39 -50.18
N LYS A 177 8.95 -1.99 -50.03
CA LYS A 177 9.45 -1.26 -48.87
C LYS A 177 8.58 -0.02 -48.65
N SER A 178 8.06 0.19 -47.44
CA SER A 178 7.66 1.52 -46.97
C SER A 178 7.58 1.57 -45.44
N GLN A 179 8.63 2.18 -44.90
CA GLN A 179 8.68 3.18 -43.83
C GLN A 179 7.55 3.16 -42.78
N LYS A 180 7.99 2.90 -41.54
CA LYS A 180 7.29 3.07 -40.27
C LYS A 180 7.28 4.56 -39.88
N PRO A 181 6.12 5.26 -39.74
CA PRO A 181 6.08 6.51 -39.00
C PRO A 181 5.87 6.19 -37.52
N ALA A 182 6.92 6.43 -36.73
CA ALA A 182 6.86 6.43 -35.28
C ALA A 182 6.47 7.83 -34.78
N SER A 183 5.22 8.02 -34.37
CA SER A 183 4.82 9.19 -33.57
C SER A 183 3.54 8.92 -32.79
N GLY A 184 3.63 8.04 -31.78
CA GLY A 184 2.71 8.03 -30.65
C GLY A 184 3.37 8.74 -29.45
N PRO A 185 2.63 9.47 -28.60
CA PRO A 185 3.23 10.24 -27.52
C PRO A 185 3.88 9.29 -26.52
N ASN A 186 5.21 9.38 -26.43
CA ASN A 186 6.01 8.72 -25.40
C ASN A 186 5.40 9.05 -24.01
N PRO A 187 5.07 8.07 -23.15
CA PRO A 187 4.64 8.35 -21.80
C PRO A 187 5.80 9.01 -21.07
N LYS A 188 5.68 10.32 -20.80
CA LYS A 188 6.68 11.09 -20.06
C LYS A 188 7.01 10.36 -18.75
N PRO A 189 8.29 10.04 -18.46
CA PRO A 189 8.70 9.46 -17.20
C PRO A 189 8.17 10.28 -16.03
N ILE A 190 7.51 9.62 -15.08
CA ILE A 190 6.98 10.27 -13.88
C ILE A 190 8.19 10.88 -13.12
N PRO A 191 8.18 12.18 -12.77
CA PRO A 191 9.23 12.76 -11.95
C PRO A 191 9.36 11.96 -10.65
N ALA A 192 10.60 11.69 -10.23
CA ALA A 192 10.87 10.87 -9.05
C ALA A 192 10.03 11.32 -7.85
N ILE A 193 9.28 10.38 -7.28
CA ILE A 193 8.32 10.66 -6.20
C ILE A 193 9.14 11.12 -4.98
N PRO A 194 8.87 12.32 -4.43
CA PRO A 194 9.59 12.80 -3.25
C PRO A 194 9.33 11.87 -2.05
N PRO A 195 10.29 11.75 -1.12
CA PRO A 195 10.11 10.94 0.08
C PRO A 195 8.89 11.42 0.87
N THR A 196 8.08 10.49 1.35
CA THR A 196 6.81 10.78 2.01
C THR A 196 7.02 11.68 3.24
N LYS A 197 6.42 12.88 3.25
CA LYS A 197 6.48 13.80 4.41
C LYS A 197 5.71 13.24 5.61
N ASN A 198 4.63 12.50 5.37
CA ASN A 198 3.79 11.92 6.43
C ASN A 198 4.07 10.41 6.67
N PRO A 199 4.31 9.96 7.92
CA PRO A 199 4.55 8.54 8.21
C PRO A 199 3.37 7.61 7.88
N ARG A 200 2.13 8.13 7.79
CA ARG A 200 0.92 7.35 7.45
C ARG A 200 0.67 7.23 5.95
N GLY A 201 1.49 7.87 5.13
CA GLY A 201 1.27 8.02 3.70
C GLY A 201 0.55 9.32 3.35
N GLU A 202 0.55 9.68 2.07
CA GLU A 202 -0.07 10.88 1.54
C GLU A 202 -0.59 10.66 0.12
N LEU A 203 -1.70 11.32 -0.23
CA LEU A 203 -2.17 11.40 -1.60
C LEU A 203 -1.39 12.51 -2.32
N ILE A 204 -0.88 12.19 -3.51
CA ILE A 204 -0.08 13.09 -4.35
C ILE A 204 -0.78 13.25 -5.69
N PHE A 205 -0.93 14.48 -6.15
CA PHE A 205 -1.46 14.77 -7.48
C PHE A 205 -0.35 14.73 -8.52
N SER A 206 -0.68 14.19 -9.69
CA SER A 206 0.19 14.32 -10.86
C SER A 206 0.20 15.76 -11.36
N SER A 207 1.19 16.08 -12.21
CA SER A 207 1.33 17.40 -12.84
C SER A 207 0.13 17.84 -13.68
N ARG A 208 -0.77 16.92 -14.05
CA ARG A 208 -1.96 17.17 -14.87
C ARG A 208 -3.13 17.84 -14.14
N VAL A 209 -3.13 17.79 -12.81
CA VAL A 209 -4.12 18.50 -11.99
C VAL A 209 -3.70 19.96 -11.91
N ASP A 210 -4.67 20.88 -12.02
CA ASP A 210 -4.41 22.31 -11.96
C ASP A 210 -3.60 22.70 -10.70
N ARG A 211 -2.68 23.65 -10.87
CA ARG A 211 -1.76 24.07 -9.81
C ARG A 211 -2.51 24.77 -8.68
N VAL A 212 -3.50 25.60 -9.01
CA VAL A 212 -4.29 26.34 -8.00
C VAL A 212 -5.06 25.36 -7.12
N PHE A 213 -5.69 24.34 -7.73
CA PHE A 213 -6.38 23.30 -6.98
C PHE A 213 -5.43 22.50 -6.07
N ARG A 214 -4.26 22.11 -6.59
CA ARG A 214 -3.25 21.36 -5.83
C ARG A 214 -2.78 22.14 -4.61
N ASP A 215 -2.39 23.38 -4.81
CA ASP A 215 -1.88 24.25 -3.74
C ASP A 215 -2.99 24.55 -2.72
N GLY A 216 -4.23 24.77 -3.18
CA GLY A 216 -5.40 24.96 -2.32
C GLY A 216 -5.68 23.74 -1.42
N TYR A 217 -5.64 22.53 -1.99
CA TYR A 217 -5.78 21.31 -1.22
C TYR A 217 -4.62 21.07 -0.25
N GLU A 218 -3.38 21.28 -0.67
CA GLU A 218 -2.20 21.13 0.19
C GLU A 218 -2.28 22.07 1.41
N ARG A 219 -2.72 23.33 1.20
CA ARG A 219 -2.98 24.28 2.29
C ARG A 219 -4.08 23.80 3.23
N TYR A 220 -5.22 23.37 2.68
CA TYR A 220 -6.34 22.86 3.47
C TYR A 220 -5.92 21.66 4.32
N ARG A 221 -5.19 20.73 3.73
CA ARG A 221 -4.66 19.54 4.39
C ARG A 221 -3.65 19.88 5.48
N ALA A 222 -2.72 20.81 5.23
CA ALA A 222 -1.75 21.26 6.23
C ALA A 222 -2.44 21.86 7.46
N LEU A 223 -3.47 22.69 7.25
CA LEU A 223 -4.29 23.24 8.35
C LEU A 223 -5.02 22.14 9.13
N PHE A 224 -5.57 21.16 8.43
CA PHE A 224 -6.22 20.01 9.08
C PHE A 224 -5.24 19.17 9.90
N GLU A 225 -4.06 18.87 9.36
CA GLU A 225 -3.02 18.11 10.06
C GLU A 225 -2.51 18.86 11.30
N LYS A 226 -2.29 20.18 11.19
CA LYS A 226 -1.92 21.05 12.32
C LYS A 226 -2.97 21.02 13.44
N LYS A 227 -4.25 21.23 13.11
CA LYS A 227 -5.36 21.20 14.08
C LYS A 227 -5.49 19.83 14.77
N ARG A 228 -5.22 18.75 14.03
CA ARG A 228 -5.24 17.40 14.58
C ARG A 228 -4.07 17.17 15.54
N GLU A 229 -2.87 17.64 15.20
CA GLU A 229 -1.69 17.51 16.05
C GLU A 229 -1.83 18.28 17.37
N GLU A 230 -2.36 19.51 17.31
CA GLU A 230 -2.68 20.32 18.50
C GLU A 230 -3.60 19.56 19.46
N ARG A 231 -4.71 19.00 18.97
CA ARG A 231 -5.63 18.17 19.77
C ARG A 231 -4.92 16.96 20.40
N TYR A 232 -4.07 16.26 19.64
CA TYR A 232 -3.31 15.12 20.19
C TYR A 232 -2.31 15.55 21.26
N ARG A 233 -1.71 16.74 21.12
CA ARG A 233 -0.77 17.32 22.09
C ARG A 233 -1.50 17.67 23.39
N GLU A 234 -2.67 18.28 23.31
CA GLU A 234 -3.53 18.57 24.45
C GLU A 234 -3.94 17.29 25.19
N LEU A 235 -4.39 16.26 24.45
CA LEU A 235 -4.77 14.97 25.06
C LEU A 235 -3.58 14.29 25.76
N ARG A 236 -2.38 14.39 25.18
CA ARG A 236 -1.16 13.87 25.81
C ARG A 236 -0.77 14.68 27.05
N ALA A 237 -0.90 16.00 27.01
CA ALA A 237 -0.65 16.86 28.18
C ALA A 237 -1.63 16.56 29.31
N ARG A 238 -2.93 16.44 28.99
CA ARG A 238 -3.98 16.03 29.94
C ARG A 238 -3.69 14.66 30.54
N LYS A 239 -3.34 13.66 29.73
CA LYS A 239 -3.02 12.31 30.22
C LYS A 239 -1.79 12.31 31.14
N LYS A 240 -0.73 13.06 30.79
CA LYS A 240 0.45 13.24 31.66
C LYS A 240 0.11 13.90 32.99
N GLY A 241 -0.78 14.90 32.97
CA GLY A 241 -1.30 15.54 34.18
C GLY A 241 -2.02 14.54 35.09
N LEU A 242 -2.92 13.72 34.55
CA LEU A 242 -3.60 12.68 35.32
C LEU A 242 -2.65 11.62 35.89
N THR A 243 -1.64 11.18 35.12
CA THR A 243 -0.67 10.20 35.62
C THR A 243 0.26 10.78 36.69
N GLY A 244 0.57 12.08 36.64
CA GLY A 244 1.39 12.73 37.67
C GLY A 244 0.68 12.92 39.01
N ILE A 245 -0.66 12.92 39.01
CA ILE A 245 -1.50 13.04 40.22
C ILE A 245 -1.61 11.70 40.97
N TRP A 246 -1.40 10.57 40.30
CA TRP A 246 -1.51 9.23 40.90
C TRP A 246 -0.22 8.74 41.59
N TRP A 247 0.90 9.47 41.44
CA TRP A 247 2.20 9.13 42.03
C TRP A 247 2.66 10.13 43.11
N LYS A 248 1.76 11.00 43.57
CA LYS A 248 1.91 11.86 44.75
C LYS A 248 0.91 11.44 45.81
#